data_AF-A0AAD9LFF9-F1
#
_entry.id   AF-A0AAD9LFF9-F1
#
_cell.length_a   1.000
_cell.length_b   1.000
_cell.length_c   1.000
_cell.angle_alpha   90.00
_cell.angle_beta   90.00
_cell.angle_gamma   90.00
#
_symmetry.space_group_name_H-M   'P 1'
#
loop_
_entity.id
_entity.type
_entity.pdbx_description
1 polymer ?
#
loop_
_entity_poly.entity_id
_entity_poly.type
_entity_poly.pdbx_seq_one_letter_code
_entity_poly.pdbx_strand_id
1 'polypeptide(L)'
;MDKSLFDTIVKKVSNADTSLVGPSIQYFSQYLSEIGKEKRDELVPIVVKRVKWLGGQIEALDKTFTWEMPDARLPVPSEKKTKKETDETEVVDKSQTFLRGGETSMTTKGVKKFKELQDAQNFTAKYLRVQDQCSFEMEVSAADGEVLVTITKTRDWFLTQQNNVVLYQAELRLLKEKFRDDLDADNGDKKRTRLNE
;
A
#
# COMPACT_ATOMS: atom_id res chain seq x y z
N MET A 1 28.75 -13.98 -12.20
CA MET A 1 28.21 -12.68 -12.66
C MET A 1 29.39 -11.78 -13.01
N ASP A 2 29.36 -11.15 -14.19
CA ASP A 2 30.35 -10.14 -14.61
C ASP A 2 30.34 -8.96 -13.62
N LYS A 3 31.52 -8.43 -13.25
CA LYS A 3 31.67 -7.27 -12.35
C LYS A 3 30.90 -6.06 -12.89
N SER A 4 30.95 -5.82 -14.20
CA SER A 4 30.26 -4.70 -14.86
C SER A 4 28.72 -4.78 -14.74
N LEU A 5 28.16 -6.00 -14.77
CA LEU A 5 26.74 -6.23 -14.63
C LEU A 5 26.28 -6.01 -13.18
N PHE A 6 27.07 -6.47 -12.21
CA PHE A 6 26.79 -6.27 -10.79
C PHE A 6 26.76 -4.77 -10.45
N ASP A 7 27.80 -4.03 -10.83
CA ASP A 7 27.90 -2.58 -10.55
C ASP A 7 26.73 -1.81 -11.18
N THR A 8 26.31 -2.22 -12.38
CA THR A 8 25.14 -1.64 -13.05
C THR A 8 23.85 -1.89 -12.27
N ILE A 9 23.67 -3.08 -11.71
CA ILE A 9 22.51 -3.43 -10.88
C ILE A 9 22.52 -2.62 -9.58
N VAL A 10 23.66 -2.59 -8.87
CA VAL A 10 23.83 -1.82 -7.63
C VAL A 10 23.49 -0.35 -7.85
N LYS A 11 23.99 0.25 -8.94
CA LYS A 11 23.69 1.64 -9.31
C LYS A 11 22.20 1.87 -9.60
N LYS A 12 21.56 0.96 -10.35
CA LYS A 12 20.12 1.07 -10.63
C LYS A 12 19.28 0.93 -9.37
N VAL A 13 19.60 -0.01 -8.50
CA VAL A 13 18.90 -0.25 -7.23
C VAL A 13 19.09 0.93 -6.27
N SER A 14 20.29 1.51 -6.21
CA SER A 14 20.58 2.67 -5.36
C SER A 14 19.80 3.92 -5.73
N ASN A 15 19.43 4.04 -7.02
CA ASN A 15 18.71 5.19 -7.59
C ASN A 15 17.20 4.94 -7.70
N ALA A 16 16.74 3.69 -7.58
CA ALA A 16 15.32 3.38 -7.59
C ALA A 16 14.67 3.80 -6.26
N ASP A 17 13.37 4.14 -6.30
CA ASP A 17 12.61 4.28 -5.07
C ASP A 17 12.66 2.96 -4.29
N THR A 18 12.98 3.04 -3.00
CA THR A 18 13.03 1.91 -2.07
C THR A 18 11.77 1.05 -2.09
N SER A 19 10.61 1.64 -2.44
CA SER A 19 9.33 0.93 -2.64
C SER A 19 9.35 -0.04 -3.84
N LEU A 20 10.06 0.34 -4.91
CA LEU A 20 10.17 -0.42 -6.17
C LEU A 20 11.25 -1.50 -6.13
N VAL A 21 12.14 -1.44 -5.13
CA VAL A 21 13.18 -2.46 -4.97
C VAL A 21 12.57 -3.80 -4.50
N GLY A 22 11.35 -3.81 -3.96
CA GLY A 22 10.62 -5.02 -3.57
C GLY A 22 11.44 -5.98 -2.70
N PRO A 23 11.02 -7.26 -2.58
CA PRO A 23 11.82 -8.30 -1.94
C PRO A 23 13.12 -8.65 -2.70
N SER A 24 13.49 -7.92 -3.75
CA SER A 24 14.65 -8.21 -4.60
C SER A 24 15.96 -8.23 -3.81
N ILE A 25 16.09 -7.39 -2.77
CA ILE A 25 17.25 -7.40 -1.87
C ILE A 25 17.39 -8.72 -1.13
N GLN A 26 16.29 -9.41 -0.78
CA GLN A 26 16.35 -10.75 -0.20
C GLN A 26 16.96 -11.77 -1.18
N TYR A 27 16.60 -11.68 -2.47
CA TYR A 27 17.22 -12.52 -3.50
C TYR A 27 18.70 -12.19 -3.70
N PHE A 28 19.04 -10.90 -3.76
CA PHE A 28 20.44 -10.46 -3.80
C PHE A 28 21.20 -11.05 -2.62
N SER A 29 20.64 -10.94 -1.41
CA SER A 29 21.17 -11.46 -0.14
C SER A 29 21.43 -12.97 -0.13
N GLN A 30 20.59 -13.80 -0.75
CA GLN A 30 20.88 -15.24 -0.93
C GLN A 30 22.08 -15.48 -1.83
N TYR A 31 22.24 -14.70 -2.91
CA TYR A 31 23.45 -14.71 -3.73
C TYR A 31 24.67 -14.15 -2.99
N LEU A 32 24.51 -13.28 -1.98
CA LEU A 32 25.64 -12.69 -1.27
C LEU A 32 26.43 -13.68 -0.41
N SER A 33 25.79 -14.76 0.04
CA SER A 33 26.51 -15.86 0.71
C SER A 33 27.58 -16.49 -0.19
N GLU A 34 27.48 -16.30 -1.51
CA GLU A 34 28.36 -16.88 -2.52
C GLU A 34 29.40 -15.88 -3.05
N ILE A 35 29.29 -14.59 -2.73
CA ILE A 35 30.23 -13.56 -3.22
C ILE A 35 31.13 -13.03 -2.11
N GLY A 36 32.37 -12.67 -2.47
CA GLY A 36 33.38 -12.18 -1.52
C GLY A 36 33.00 -10.86 -0.83
N LYS A 37 33.65 -10.60 0.32
CA LYS A 37 33.39 -9.47 1.22
C LYS A 37 33.29 -8.10 0.52
N GLU A 38 34.16 -7.81 -0.45
CA GLU A 38 34.17 -6.54 -1.19
C GLU A 38 32.78 -6.18 -1.78
N LYS A 39 32.12 -7.16 -2.41
CA LYS A 39 30.81 -6.94 -3.04
C LYS A 39 29.66 -6.85 -2.03
N ARG A 40 29.86 -7.39 -0.82
CA ARG A 40 28.92 -7.24 0.29
C ARG A 40 28.97 -5.80 0.82
N ASP A 41 30.16 -5.25 0.98
CA ASP A 41 30.37 -3.89 1.50
C ASP A 41 29.70 -2.84 0.59
N GLU A 42 29.71 -3.04 -0.74
CA GLU A 42 29.02 -2.18 -1.72
C GLU A 42 27.49 -2.14 -1.55
N LEU A 43 26.89 -3.16 -0.94
CA LEU A 43 25.43 -3.25 -0.76
C LEU A 43 24.94 -2.67 0.55
N VAL A 44 25.84 -2.45 1.53
CA VAL A 44 25.48 -1.92 2.85
C VAL A 44 24.61 -0.65 2.77
N PRO A 45 24.93 0.37 1.93
CA PRO A 45 24.09 1.57 1.83
C PRO A 45 22.67 1.31 1.33
N ILE A 46 22.50 0.33 0.45
CA ILE A 46 21.18 -0.09 -0.06
C ILE A 46 20.40 -0.79 1.06
N VAL A 47 21.07 -1.69 1.79
CA VAL A 47 20.46 -2.44 2.90
C VAL A 47 20.00 -1.51 4.01
N VAL A 48 20.81 -0.52 4.41
CA VAL A 48 20.44 0.48 5.43
C VAL A 48 19.15 1.21 5.03
N LYS A 49 19.07 1.70 3.79
CA LYS A 49 17.87 2.37 3.29
C LYS A 49 16.64 1.45 3.31
N ARG A 50 16.81 0.19 2.88
CA ARG A 50 15.73 -0.80 2.84
C ARG A 50 15.23 -1.15 4.24
N VAL A 51 16.13 -1.38 5.20
CA VAL A 51 15.80 -1.65 6.61
C VAL A 51 14.98 -0.52 7.20
N LYS A 52 15.38 0.74 6.96
CA LYS A 52 14.63 1.92 7.42
C LYS A 52 13.23 1.99 6.77
N TRP A 53 13.13 1.78 5.47
CA TRP A 53 11.86 1.77 4.75
C TRP A 53 10.93 0.66 5.26
N LEU A 54 11.42 -0.57 5.40
CA LEU A 54 10.67 -1.71 5.94
C LEU A 54 10.13 -1.42 7.33
N GLY A 55 10.97 -0.86 8.22
CA GLY A 55 10.54 -0.45 9.56
C GLY A 55 9.37 0.52 9.54
N GLY A 56 9.45 1.56 8.70
CA GLY A 56 8.37 2.54 8.55
C GLY A 56 7.09 1.95 7.95
N GLN A 57 7.20 1.02 6.99
CA GLN A 57 6.03 0.34 6.42
C GLN A 57 5.35 -0.58 7.44
N ILE A 58 6.13 -1.35 8.21
CA ILE A 58 5.59 -2.21 9.27
C ILE A 58 4.89 -1.34 10.32
N GLU A 59 5.51 -0.26 10.80
CA GLU A 59 4.88 0.64 11.77
C GLU A 59 3.57 1.26 11.24
N ALA A 60 3.53 1.61 9.95
CA ALA A 60 2.34 2.18 9.34
C ALA A 60 1.18 1.17 9.18
N LEU A 61 1.50 -0.09 8.88
CA LEU A 61 0.55 -1.13 8.48
C LEU A 61 0.18 -2.11 9.60
N ASP A 62 1.08 -2.36 10.56
CA ASP A 62 0.91 -3.29 11.68
C ASP A 62 0.02 -2.67 12.78
N LYS A 63 -1.22 -2.42 12.39
CA LYS A 63 -2.25 -1.83 13.22
C LYS A 63 -3.39 -2.82 13.40
N THR A 64 -4.14 -2.65 14.48
CA THR A 64 -5.39 -3.39 14.66
C THR A 64 -6.39 -2.99 13.60
N PHE A 65 -7.19 -3.96 13.15
CA PHE A 65 -8.25 -3.74 12.18
C PHE A 65 -9.23 -2.63 12.63
N THR A 66 -9.54 -1.72 11.71
CA THR A 66 -10.64 -0.77 11.81
C THR A 66 -11.47 -0.81 10.54
N TRP A 67 -12.73 -0.39 10.62
CA TRP A 67 -13.59 -0.21 9.44
C TRP A 67 -13.28 1.09 8.68
N GLU A 68 -12.39 1.93 9.19
CA GLU A 68 -12.01 3.18 8.55
C GLU A 68 -10.97 2.91 7.46
N MET A 69 -11.24 3.41 6.25
CA MET A 69 -10.30 3.41 5.14
C MET A 69 -9.92 4.88 4.84
N PRO A 70 -9.05 5.50 5.66
CA PRO A 70 -8.83 6.95 5.66
C PRO A 70 -8.32 7.47 4.31
N ASP A 71 -7.57 6.64 3.58
CA ASP A 71 -7.00 6.98 2.29
C ASP A 71 -7.89 6.56 1.11
N ALA A 72 -9.09 6.04 1.35
CA ALA A 72 -10.00 5.59 0.31
C ALA A 72 -10.26 6.68 -0.76
N ARG A 73 -10.09 6.30 -2.03
CA ARG A 73 -10.30 7.17 -3.20
C ARG A 73 -11.15 6.44 -4.23
N LEU A 74 -12.22 7.10 -4.66
CA LEU A 74 -13.03 6.67 -5.78
C LEU A 74 -12.83 7.66 -6.94
N PRO A 75 -12.87 7.20 -8.20
CA PRO A 75 -12.69 8.09 -9.34
C PRO A 75 -13.90 9.01 -9.51
N VAL A 76 -13.63 10.32 -9.51
CA VAL A 76 -14.61 11.37 -9.77
C VAL A 76 -14.74 11.59 -11.29
N PRO A 77 -15.96 11.63 -11.87
CA PRO A 77 -16.17 12.00 -13.28
C PRO A 77 -15.60 13.39 -13.61
N SER A 78 -15.08 13.60 -14.83
CA SER A 78 -14.37 14.83 -15.23
C SER A 78 -15.30 16.05 -15.44
N GLU A 79 -14.71 17.25 -15.45
CA GLU A 79 -15.32 18.58 -15.23
C GLU A 79 -16.45 19.04 -16.19
N LYS A 80 -16.78 18.32 -17.27
CA LYS A 80 -17.84 18.74 -18.20
C LYS A 80 -19.23 18.36 -17.69
N LYS A 81 -19.65 18.95 -16.58
CA LYS A 81 -20.84 18.57 -15.81
C LYS A 81 -22.14 18.63 -16.61
N THR A 82 -22.61 17.47 -17.06
CA THR A 82 -24.02 17.23 -17.36
C THR A 82 -24.79 16.91 -16.08
N LYS A 83 -26.12 17.10 -16.05
CA LYS A 83 -26.97 16.78 -14.88
C LYS A 83 -26.73 15.35 -14.35
N LYS A 84 -26.47 14.40 -15.26
CA LYS A 84 -26.17 12.99 -14.92
C LYS A 84 -24.84 12.83 -14.18
N GLU A 85 -23.82 13.62 -14.51
CA GLU A 85 -22.51 13.57 -13.84
C GLU A 85 -22.51 14.27 -12.48
N THR A 86 -23.37 15.28 -12.28
CA THR A 86 -23.58 15.92 -10.97
C THR A 86 -24.15 14.91 -9.96
N ASP A 87 -25.18 14.14 -10.34
CA ASP A 87 -25.79 13.12 -9.48
C ASP A 87 -24.83 11.94 -9.19
N GLU A 88 -23.87 11.68 -10.07
CA GLU A 88 -22.84 10.65 -9.85
C GLU A 88 -21.73 11.15 -8.92
N THR A 89 -21.32 12.40 -9.08
CA THR A 89 -20.31 13.05 -8.21
C THR A 89 -20.77 13.03 -6.75
N GLU A 90 -22.04 13.37 -6.47
CA GLU A 90 -22.55 13.38 -5.10
C GLU A 90 -22.52 11.99 -4.43
N VAL A 91 -22.87 10.92 -5.17
CA VAL A 91 -22.76 9.55 -4.63
C VAL A 91 -21.33 9.19 -4.37
N VAL A 92 -20.42 9.52 -5.29
CA VAL A 92 -18.99 9.24 -5.14
C VAL A 92 -18.45 9.91 -3.88
N ASP A 93 -18.75 11.20 -3.68
CA ASP A 93 -18.30 11.96 -2.51
C ASP A 93 -18.86 11.38 -1.21
N LYS A 94 -20.16 11.05 -1.17
CA LYS A 94 -20.77 10.41 0.02
C LYS A 94 -20.23 9.01 0.26
N SER A 95 -19.98 8.23 -0.79
CA SER A 95 -19.39 6.90 -0.69
C SER A 95 -17.96 6.97 -0.17
N GLN A 96 -17.14 7.92 -0.66
CA GLN A 96 -15.80 8.15 -0.13
C GLN A 96 -15.80 8.58 1.33
N THR A 97 -16.72 9.47 1.71
CA THR A 97 -16.89 9.90 3.11
C THR A 97 -17.25 8.72 4.00
N PHE A 98 -18.20 7.89 3.58
CA PHE A 98 -18.55 6.64 4.26
C PHE A 98 -17.37 5.67 4.38
N LEU A 99 -16.60 5.48 3.30
CA LEU A 99 -15.45 4.57 3.30
C LEU A 99 -14.40 5.00 4.35
N ARG A 100 -14.22 6.31 4.52
CA ARG A 100 -13.32 6.89 5.53
C ARG A 100 -13.88 6.87 6.96
N GLY A 101 -15.19 6.71 7.12
CA GLY A 101 -15.86 6.62 8.42
C GLY A 101 -15.78 5.23 9.06
N GLY A 102 -16.41 5.07 10.24
CA GLY A 102 -16.41 3.81 11.00
C GLY A 102 -17.57 2.87 10.66
N GLU A 103 -18.55 3.32 9.88
CA GLU A 103 -19.74 2.56 9.53
C GLU A 103 -19.40 1.38 8.61
N THR A 104 -20.11 0.26 8.73
CA THR A 104 -19.83 -0.96 7.96
C THR A 104 -20.58 -1.04 6.63
N SER A 105 -21.74 -0.36 6.53
CA SER A 105 -22.59 -0.37 5.34
C SER A 105 -23.31 0.96 5.18
N MET A 106 -23.59 1.34 3.93
CA MET A 106 -24.46 2.45 3.56
C MET A 106 -25.34 2.08 2.37
N THR A 107 -26.40 2.87 2.14
CA THR A 107 -27.20 2.76 0.92
C THR A 107 -27.15 4.08 0.14
N THR A 108 -27.41 4.02 -1.17
CA THR A 108 -27.54 5.21 -2.01
C THR A 108 -28.89 5.93 -1.83
N LYS A 109 -29.72 5.50 -0.87
CA LYS A 109 -31.05 6.07 -0.64
C LYS A 109 -30.95 7.55 -0.28
N GLY A 110 -31.71 8.39 -0.97
CA GLY A 110 -31.66 9.85 -0.78
C GLY A 110 -30.37 10.52 -1.30
N VAL A 111 -29.47 9.76 -1.94
CA VAL A 111 -28.27 10.30 -2.60
C VAL A 111 -28.37 10.21 -4.11
N LYS A 112 -28.76 9.04 -4.63
CA LYS A 112 -28.99 8.84 -6.07
C LYS A 112 -30.18 7.96 -6.30
N LYS A 113 -31.01 8.44 -7.22
CA LYS A 113 -32.12 7.68 -7.77
C LYS A 113 -31.67 7.02 -9.07
N PHE A 114 -31.60 5.69 -9.06
CA PHE A 114 -31.40 4.92 -10.27
C PHE A 114 -32.73 4.82 -11.01
N LYS A 115 -32.72 5.03 -12.34
CA LYS A 115 -33.94 4.91 -13.15
C LYS A 115 -34.31 3.46 -13.38
N GLU A 116 -33.31 2.63 -13.61
CA GLU A 116 -33.45 1.22 -13.92
C GLU A 116 -32.45 0.39 -13.11
N LEU A 117 -32.77 -0.89 -12.91
CA LEU A 117 -31.88 -1.86 -12.28
C LEU A 117 -30.54 -1.95 -13.02
N GLN A 118 -30.57 -1.85 -14.36
CA GLN A 118 -29.38 -1.84 -15.20
C GLN A 118 -28.45 -0.64 -14.91
N ASP A 119 -29.00 0.54 -14.60
CA ASP A 119 -28.17 1.71 -14.23
C ASP A 119 -27.41 1.46 -12.93
N ALA A 120 -28.07 0.83 -11.96
CA ALA A 120 -27.46 0.48 -10.68
C ALA A 120 -26.37 -0.60 -10.87
N GLN A 121 -26.61 -1.62 -11.70
CA GLN A 121 -25.61 -2.63 -12.02
C GLN A 121 -24.39 -2.05 -12.76
N ASN A 122 -24.61 -1.11 -13.69
CA ASN A 122 -23.50 -0.44 -14.37
C ASN A 122 -22.67 0.40 -13.39
N PHE A 123 -23.33 1.05 -12.43
CA PHE A 123 -22.66 1.77 -11.34
C PHE A 123 -21.80 0.83 -10.49
N THR A 124 -22.34 -0.30 -10.01
CA THR A 124 -21.56 -1.25 -9.20
C THR A 124 -20.37 -1.81 -9.98
N ALA A 125 -20.58 -2.23 -11.23
CA ALA A 125 -19.52 -2.76 -12.08
C ALA A 125 -18.38 -1.76 -12.34
N LYS A 126 -18.69 -0.46 -12.41
CA LYS A 126 -17.69 0.60 -12.58
C LYS A 126 -16.79 0.71 -11.35
N TYR A 127 -17.39 0.80 -10.15
CA TYR A 127 -16.64 1.10 -8.93
C TYR A 127 -15.97 -0.12 -8.29
N LEU A 128 -16.50 -1.33 -8.51
CA LEU A 128 -15.84 -2.55 -8.04
C LEU A 128 -14.48 -2.81 -8.72
N ARG A 129 -14.22 -2.23 -9.90
CA ARG A 129 -12.96 -2.41 -10.66
C ARG A 129 -11.83 -1.46 -10.27
N VAL A 130 -12.12 -0.45 -9.45
CA VAL A 130 -11.24 0.72 -9.24
C VAL A 130 -11.04 1.00 -7.75
N GLN A 131 -11.00 -0.05 -6.94
CA GLN A 131 -10.79 0.06 -5.50
C GLN A 131 -9.31 0.32 -5.22
N ASP A 132 -8.97 1.56 -4.87
CA ASP A 132 -7.64 1.96 -4.44
C ASP A 132 -7.67 2.31 -2.95
N GLN A 133 -6.75 1.72 -2.18
CA GLN A 133 -6.63 1.88 -0.73
C GLN A 133 -7.93 1.66 0.07
N CYS A 134 -8.83 0.83 -0.45
CA CYS A 134 -10.09 0.46 0.19
C CYS A 134 -10.54 -0.93 -0.26
N SER A 135 -11.48 -1.52 0.45
CA SER A 135 -12.20 -2.69 -0.06
C SER A 135 -13.67 -2.72 0.36
N PHE A 136 -14.54 -2.94 -0.61
CA PHE A 136 -15.98 -2.99 -0.41
C PHE A 136 -16.66 -3.83 -1.48
N GLU A 137 -17.86 -4.27 -1.17
CA GLU A 137 -18.81 -4.89 -2.07
C GLU A 137 -19.99 -3.95 -2.33
N MET A 138 -20.68 -4.17 -3.44
CA MET A 138 -21.87 -3.41 -3.80
C MET A 138 -22.98 -4.35 -4.27
N GLU A 139 -24.15 -4.22 -3.66
CA GLU A 139 -25.32 -5.03 -3.98
C GLU A 139 -26.47 -4.14 -4.46
N VAL A 140 -27.10 -4.53 -5.56
CA VAL A 140 -28.28 -3.85 -6.09
C VAL A 140 -29.53 -4.46 -5.47
N SER A 141 -30.40 -3.63 -4.95
CA SER A 141 -31.72 -4.04 -4.48
C SER A 141 -32.81 -3.19 -5.13
N ALA A 142 -33.98 -3.79 -5.34
CA ALA A 142 -35.18 -3.09 -5.80
C ALA A 142 -36.30 -3.40 -4.81
N ALA A 143 -36.71 -2.40 -4.04
CA ALA A 143 -37.77 -2.51 -3.04
C ALA A 143 -38.66 -1.26 -3.11
N ASP A 144 -39.97 -1.43 -2.97
CA ASP A 144 -40.95 -0.33 -2.96
C ASP A 144 -40.89 0.60 -4.20
N GLY A 145 -40.50 0.04 -5.35
CA GLY A 145 -40.33 0.81 -6.60
C GLY A 145 -39.07 1.69 -6.63
N GLU A 146 -38.19 1.58 -5.63
CA GLU A 146 -36.88 2.23 -5.61
C GLU A 146 -35.77 1.21 -5.90
N VAL A 147 -34.87 1.57 -6.81
CA VAL A 147 -33.63 0.85 -7.06
C VAL A 147 -32.51 1.51 -6.26
N LEU A 148 -31.84 0.74 -5.41
CA LEU A 148 -30.79 1.19 -4.50
C LEU A 148 -29.54 0.32 -4.65
N VAL A 149 -28.39 0.92 -4.34
CA VAL A 149 -27.13 0.20 -4.16
C VAL A 149 -26.77 0.24 -2.68
N THR A 150 -26.50 -0.92 -2.10
CA THR A 150 -25.91 -1.05 -0.78
C THR A 150 -24.41 -1.21 -0.96
N ILE A 151 -23.62 -0.40 -0.27
CA ILE A 151 -22.16 -0.46 -0.24
C ILE A 151 -21.77 -1.02 1.11
N THR A 152 -21.02 -2.12 1.15
CA THR A 152 -20.62 -2.79 2.38
C THR A 152 -19.11 -2.96 2.39
N LYS A 153 -18.44 -2.49 3.44
CA LYS A 153 -16.99 -2.63 3.58
C LYS A 153 -16.62 -4.08 3.78
N THR A 154 -15.47 -4.48 3.23
CA THR A 154 -14.88 -5.78 3.52
C THR A 154 -13.57 -5.62 4.30
N ARG A 155 -13.00 -6.74 4.71
CA ARG A 155 -11.68 -6.78 5.36
C ARG A 155 -10.54 -7.00 4.38
N ASP A 156 -10.81 -7.14 3.08
CA ASP A 156 -9.83 -7.71 2.14
C ASP A 156 -8.62 -6.80 1.95
N TRP A 157 -8.83 -5.49 1.94
CA TRP A 157 -7.73 -4.52 1.90
C TRP A 157 -6.83 -4.67 3.12
N PHE A 158 -7.42 -4.73 4.32
CA PHE A 158 -6.66 -4.92 5.57
C PHE A 158 -5.90 -6.25 5.56
N LEU A 159 -6.56 -7.35 5.17
CA LEU A 159 -5.92 -8.67 5.10
C LEU A 159 -4.75 -8.67 4.10
N THR A 160 -4.89 -7.96 2.98
CA THR A 160 -3.80 -7.77 2.01
C THR A 160 -2.64 -6.99 2.63
N GLN A 161 -2.92 -5.93 3.40
CA GLN A 161 -1.88 -5.21 4.13
C GLN A 161 -1.20 -6.09 5.20
N GLN A 162 -1.95 -6.91 5.92
CA GLN A 162 -1.37 -7.82 6.91
C GLN A 162 -0.47 -8.89 6.28
N ASN A 163 -0.82 -9.38 5.09
CA ASN A 163 0.08 -10.26 4.32
C ASN A 163 1.39 -9.54 3.97
N ASN A 164 1.32 -8.27 3.57
CA ASN A 164 2.52 -7.46 3.31
C ASN A 164 3.36 -7.26 4.59
N VAL A 165 2.73 -7.00 5.74
CA VAL A 165 3.42 -6.87 7.03
C VAL A 165 4.22 -8.13 7.35
N VAL A 166 3.63 -9.32 7.19
CA VAL A 166 4.32 -10.60 7.43
C VAL A 166 5.55 -10.74 6.51
N LEU A 167 5.41 -10.40 5.23
CA LEU A 167 6.52 -10.45 4.27
C LEU A 167 7.62 -9.44 4.62
N TYR A 168 7.26 -8.21 5.00
CA TYR A 168 8.20 -7.18 5.40
C TYR A 168 8.94 -7.53 6.69
N GLN A 169 8.24 -8.11 7.67
CA GLN A 169 8.86 -8.59 8.91
C GLN A 169 9.87 -9.71 8.64
N ALA A 170 9.54 -10.66 7.74
CA ALA A 170 10.45 -11.73 7.34
C ALA A 170 11.70 -11.18 6.62
N GLU A 171 11.52 -10.25 5.67
CA GLU A 171 12.62 -9.59 4.97
C GLU A 171 13.51 -8.81 5.95
N LEU A 172 12.91 -8.00 6.83
CA LEU A 172 13.62 -7.19 7.82
C LEU A 172 14.48 -8.07 8.76
N ARG A 173 13.91 -9.19 9.23
CA ARG A 173 14.65 -10.15 10.07
C ARG A 173 15.86 -10.71 9.34
N LEU A 174 15.69 -11.13 8.08
CA LEU A 174 16.78 -11.69 7.27
C LEU A 174 17.91 -10.67 7.03
N LEU A 175 17.56 -9.41 6.70
CA LEU A 175 18.56 -8.37 6.47
C LEU A 175 19.34 -8.04 7.73
N LYS A 176 18.66 -7.93 8.88
CA LYS A 176 19.31 -7.72 10.18
C LYS A 176 20.20 -8.88 10.59
N GLU A 177 19.83 -10.11 10.25
CA GLU A 177 20.66 -11.29 10.53
C GLU A 177 21.94 -11.29 9.70
N LYS A 178 21.83 -11.01 8.40
CA LYS A 178 22.97 -11.09 7.48
C LYS A 178 23.91 -9.90 7.54
N PHE A 179 23.40 -8.69 7.79
CA PHE A 179 24.17 -7.45 7.83
C PHE A 179 24.29 -6.88 9.25
N ARG A 180 24.19 -7.74 10.28
CA ARG A 180 24.20 -7.33 11.70
C ARG A 180 25.32 -6.34 12.01
N ASP A 181 26.56 -6.75 11.74
CA ASP A 181 27.76 -5.98 12.09
C ASP A 181 27.80 -4.63 11.36
N ASP A 182 27.33 -4.60 10.11
CA ASP A 182 27.30 -3.41 9.26
C ASP A 182 26.21 -2.42 9.71
N LEU A 183 25.07 -2.93 10.18
CA LEU A 183 23.94 -2.12 10.66
C LEU A 183 24.16 -1.59 12.09
N ASP A 184 24.90 -2.32 12.92
CA ASP A 184 25.22 -1.90 14.29
C ASP A 184 26.30 -0.80 14.32
N ALA A 185 27.22 -0.78 13.33
CA ALA A 185 28.25 0.25 13.19
C ALA A 185 27.66 1.65 12.91
N ASP A 186 26.60 1.75 12.11
CA ASP A 186 25.92 3.03 11.77
C ASP A 186 25.24 3.67 13.01
N ASN A 187 24.88 2.86 14.03
CA ASN A 187 24.38 3.36 15.32
C ASN A 187 25.49 3.71 16.32
N GLY A 188 26.72 3.21 16.13
CA GLY A 188 27.86 3.37 17.05
C GLY A 188 28.62 4.69 16.89
N ASP A 189 28.59 5.31 15.71
CA ASP A 189 29.38 6.51 15.42
C ASP A 189 28.85 7.80 16.10
N LYS A 190 27.70 7.75 16.77
CA LYS A 190 27.22 8.85 17.62
C LYS A 190 27.84 8.92 19.02
N LYS A 191 28.75 8.02 19.40
CA LYS A 191 29.32 7.97 20.76
C LYS A 191 30.84 8.10 20.87
N ARG A 192 31.54 8.55 19.83
CA ARG A 192 32.98 8.88 19.94
C ARG A 192 33.27 10.34 19.57
N THR A 193 32.77 11.24 20.39
CA THR A 193 33.38 12.56 20.55
C THR A 193 33.28 12.94 22.03
N ARG A 194 34.40 12.77 22.75
CA ARG A 194 34.90 13.60 23.87
C ARG A 194 35.84 12.77 24.73
N LEU A 195 37.14 13.06 24.60
CA LEU A 195 38.04 13.44 25.69
C LEU A 195 39.47 13.21 25.19
N ASN A 196 40.17 14.31 24.93
CA ASN A 196 41.59 14.46 25.19
C ASN A 196 41.74 15.93 25.62
N GLU A 197 41.84 16.14 26.93
CA GLU A 197 42.58 17.29 27.50
C GLU A 197 44.08 17.01 27.39
#